data_AF-A0A8S1V3A5-F1
#
_entry.id   AF-A0A8S1V3A5-F1
#
_cell.length_a   1.000
_cell.length_b   1.000
_cell.length_c   1.000
_cell.angle_alpha   90.00
_cell.angle_beta   90.00
_cell.angle_gamma   90.00
#
_symmetry.space_group_name_H-M   'P 1'
#
loop_
_entity.id
_entity.type
_entity.pdbx_description
1 polymer ?
#
loop_
_entity_poly.entity_id
_entity_poly.type
_entity_poly.pdbx_seq_one_letter_code
_entity_poly.pdbx_strand_id
1 'polypeptide(L)'
;MFQREQRNTTNSGYKSSSNAYVMAMKALQEKIKLMETQKIHLQPCNKMKINDEENLSQQIQELRNQNETLSIQLQRQQNDKENINNYILQIEALQQERLIQLKEYQDRVADLVKKIEDGKKERSEMQSQIDQLQKQLEQYKLNERGLMQKVDQQKLDENQKQIEQILDLKHRLEQGQTYSKKLEKRYEKLQNEKNQLESNYLDYRERCPIFKLQEYEKQIQIYRGQLEEKERAFLRMMEEMQNQRQSTEDQLTRRIQELLNKSNEYQSKIHKLTIELKDLSLKHQQLQLRMEYEEKNNKFNRKRLRNVSSSEDPDQDIPTHNPAQYQINNHNQKVAKLNFEYLQPQMSSPRFEQSLVKSNVLKQAIKDCLEDMKQTTPFKSDLHFQADQSLLQQHSKKKLLSPPTSARNNETEYQLKQLNDRYEQLIRQAQKESDFKQKAQIRKELLDIAEQIKDINRKQ
;
A
#
# COMPACT_ATOMS: atom_id res chain seq x y z
N MET A 1 20.45 88.93 25.04
CA MET A 1 21.77 89.36 25.56
C MET A 1 22.30 90.48 24.69
N PHE A 2 22.28 91.72 25.18
CA PHE A 2 23.39 92.68 25.16
C PHE A 2 22.93 93.95 25.91
N GLN A 3 23.51 94.17 27.08
CA GLN A 3 23.64 95.47 27.77
C GLN A 3 24.53 96.38 26.89
N ARG A 4 24.57 97.72 26.97
CA ARG A 4 24.88 98.54 28.15
C ARG A 4 24.93 100.02 27.74
N GLU A 5 24.46 100.91 28.64
CA GLU A 5 24.89 102.29 29.00
C GLU A 5 25.40 103.26 27.90
N GLN A 6 25.02 104.55 27.88
CA GLN A 6 25.33 105.51 28.94
C GLN A 6 24.36 106.71 28.97
N ARG A 7 24.05 107.13 30.20
CA ARG A 7 23.59 108.46 30.58
C ARG A 7 24.77 109.45 30.47
N ASN A 8 24.47 110.71 30.16
CA ASN A 8 25.18 111.83 30.77
C ASN A 8 24.18 112.91 31.19
N THR A 9 24.23 113.21 32.47
CA THR A 9 23.50 114.24 33.20
C THR A 9 24.42 115.43 33.51
N THR A 10 23.78 116.58 33.71
CA THR A 10 24.15 117.70 34.60
C THR A 10 25.05 118.85 34.12
N ASN A 11 24.56 120.03 34.53
CA ASN A 11 25.25 121.23 35.00
C ASN A 11 25.79 122.24 33.96
N SER A 12 25.29 123.47 34.05
CA SER A 12 26.05 124.54 34.73
C SER A 12 25.22 125.83 34.82
N GLY A 13 24.81 126.18 36.04
CA GLY A 13 24.66 127.59 36.43
C GLY A 13 26.02 128.29 36.40
N TYR A 14 26.01 129.62 36.52
CA TYR A 14 27.15 130.55 36.47
C TYR A 14 27.74 130.89 35.09
N LYS A 15 27.03 131.63 34.21
CA LYS A 15 27.68 132.54 33.22
C LYS A 15 26.78 133.70 32.73
N SER A 16 26.03 134.40 33.60
CA SER A 16 25.21 135.54 33.13
C SER A 16 25.91 136.91 33.17
N SER A 17 27.02 137.06 33.92
CA SER A 17 27.81 138.32 33.93
C SER A 17 28.85 138.37 32.79
N SER A 18 29.41 137.23 32.39
CA SER A 18 30.39 137.14 31.30
C SER A 18 29.77 137.46 29.94
N ASN A 19 28.51 137.10 29.71
CA ASN A 19 27.84 137.34 28.43
C ASN A 19 27.37 138.81 28.32
N ALA A 20 26.93 139.41 29.44
CA ALA A 20 26.61 140.83 29.51
C ALA A 20 27.86 141.72 29.34
N TYR A 21 29.00 141.36 29.94
CA TYR A 21 30.26 142.07 29.74
C TYR A 21 30.78 141.93 28.30
N VAL A 22 30.71 140.74 27.70
CA VAL A 22 31.10 140.52 26.29
C VAL A 22 30.18 141.27 25.33
N MET A 23 28.87 141.32 25.59
CA MET A 23 27.93 142.13 24.82
C MET A 23 28.14 143.62 25.03
N ALA A 24 28.43 144.08 26.25
CA ALA A 24 28.77 145.46 26.55
C ALA A 24 30.10 145.87 25.87
N MET A 25 31.11 145.00 25.87
CA MET A 25 32.38 145.21 25.18
C MET A 25 32.22 145.20 23.65
N LYS A 26 31.36 144.33 23.10
CA LYS A 26 30.98 144.38 21.67
C LYS A 26 30.25 145.68 21.34
N ALA A 27 29.28 146.09 22.15
CA ALA A 27 28.56 147.35 21.97
C ALA A 27 29.50 148.57 22.11
N LEU A 28 30.49 148.51 23.02
CA LEU A 28 31.51 149.54 23.16
C LEU A 28 32.45 149.55 21.95
N GLN A 29 32.89 148.39 21.45
CA GLN A 29 33.68 148.28 20.23
C GLN A 29 32.92 148.76 18.99
N GLU A 30 31.64 148.46 18.88
CA GLU A 30 30.77 148.90 17.79
C GLU A 30 30.51 150.41 17.86
N LYS A 31 30.34 150.96 19.07
CA LYS A 31 30.27 152.41 19.33
C LYS A 31 31.60 153.11 19.03
N ILE A 32 32.74 152.52 19.37
CA ILE A 32 34.08 153.03 19.01
C ILE A 32 34.26 153.01 17.50
N LYS A 33 33.88 151.92 16.82
CA LYS A 33 33.92 151.81 15.35
C LYS A 33 33.04 152.86 14.67
N LEU A 34 31.83 153.08 15.17
CA LEU A 34 30.91 154.12 14.71
C LEU A 34 31.46 155.54 14.97
N MET A 35 32.13 155.76 16.10
CA MET A 35 32.82 157.03 16.37
C MET A 35 34.06 157.22 15.48
N GLU A 36 34.81 156.16 15.15
CA GLU A 36 35.95 156.22 14.23
C GLU A 36 35.51 156.53 12.80
N THR A 37 34.40 155.96 12.33
CA THR A 37 33.82 156.32 11.02
C THR A 37 33.25 157.74 11.00
N GLN A 38 32.71 158.26 12.11
CA GLN A 38 32.27 159.66 12.23
C GLN A 38 33.45 160.64 12.36
N LYS A 39 34.57 160.26 13.01
CA LYS A 39 35.74 161.12 13.26
C LYS A 39 36.57 161.41 12.00
N ILE A 40 36.45 160.61 10.94
CA ILE A 40 37.11 160.84 9.64
C ILE A 40 36.37 161.93 8.81
N HIS A 41 35.25 162.48 9.30
CA HIS A 41 34.40 163.43 8.55
C HIS A 41 34.15 164.78 9.25
N LEU A 42 35.12 165.29 10.02
CA LEU A 42 35.08 166.67 10.55
C LEU A 42 36.00 167.60 9.75
N GLN A 43 35.46 168.17 8.67
CA GLN A 43 35.92 169.43 8.08
C GLN A 43 34.81 170.48 8.30
N PRO A 44 35.10 171.73 8.73
CA PRO A 44 34.04 172.69 9.01
C PRO A 44 33.57 173.35 7.71
N CYS A 45 32.35 173.05 7.25
CA CYS A 45 31.60 173.94 6.36
C CYS A 45 30.10 173.72 6.52
N ASN A 46 29.47 174.72 7.16
CA ASN A 46 28.19 175.32 6.80
C ASN A 46 27.00 174.42 6.46
N LYS A 47 26.02 174.39 7.40
CA LYS A 47 24.60 174.11 7.20
C LYS A 47 24.31 172.84 6.39
N MET A 48 24.06 171.72 7.06
CA MET A 48 23.24 170.66 6.47
C MET A 48 21.97 171.33 5.93
N LYS A 49 21.84 171.38 4.61
CA LYS A 49 20.58 171.73 3.97
C LYS A 49 19.68 170.52 4.19
N ILE A 50 18.41 170.79 4.48
CA ILE A 50 17.34 169.78 4.67
C ILE A 50 17.41 168.65 3.61
N ASN A 51 17.82 168.97 2.37
CA ASN A 51 18.05 168.00 1.28
C ASN A 51 19.02 166.84 1.58
N ASP A 52 20.13 167.04 2.31
CA ASP A 52 21.11 165.97 2.53
C ASP A 52 20.64 164.99 3.62
N GLU A 53 19.92 165.50 4.62
CA GLU A 53 19.27 164.70 5.65
C GLU A 53 18.10 163.88 5.06
N GLU A 54 17.34 164.47 4.13
CA GLU A 54 16.30 163.77 3.36
C GLU A 54 16.90 162.66 2.48
N ASN A 55 18.02 162.92 1.77
CA ASN A 55 18.71 161.92 0.95
C ASN A 55 19.26 160.74 1.78
N LEU A 56 19.88 161.01 2.94
CA LEU A 56 20.34 159.98 3.87
C LEU A 56 19.18 159.18 4.47
N SER A 57 18.08 159.85 4.82
CA SER A 57 16.86 159.20 5.31
C SER A 57 16.25 158.27 4.25
N GLN A 58 16.23 158.72 2.99
CA GLN A 58 15.77 157.93 1.85
C GLN A 58 16.65 156.70 1.62
N GLN A 59 17.98 156.84 1.68
CA GLN A 59 18.92 155.71 1.56
C GLN A 59 18.77 154.71 2.72
N ILE A 60 18.55 155.19 3.95
CA ILE A 60 18.27 154.32 5.10
C ILE A 60 16.96 153.56 4.88
N GLN A 61 15.93 154.22 4.34
CA GLN A 61 14.64 153.58 4.07
C GLN A 61 14.76 152.54 2.94
N GLU A 62 15.52 152.82 1.88
CA GLU A 62 15.81 151.84 0.82
C GLU A 62 16.58 150.63 1.36
N LEU A 63 17.60 150.85 2.19
CA LEU A 63 18.34 149.77 2.84
C LEU A 63 17.45 148.96 3.79
N ARG A 64 16.52 149.61 4.51
CA ARG A 64 15.52 148.92 5.35
C ARG A 64 14.61 148.04 4.49
N ASN A 65 14.07 148.57 3.39
CA ASN A 65 13.21 147.83 2.48
C ASN A 65 13.96 146.65 1.82
N GLN A 66 15.24 146.83 1.45
CA GLN A 66 16.10 145.76 0.93
C GLN A 66 16.36 144.69 2.00
N ASN A 67 16.63 145.08 3.24
CA ASN A 67 16.88 144.16 4.33
C ASN A 67 15.61 143.36 4.69
N GLU A 68 14.43 143.98 4.66
CA GLU A 68 13.15 143.30 4.79
C GLU A 68 12.93 142.28 3.65
N THR A 69 13.23 142.67 2.41
CA THR A 69 13.16 141.76 1.26
C THR A 69 14.12 140.57 1.40
N LEU A 70 15.36 140.81 1.83
CA LEU A 70 16.35 139.77 2.10
C LEU A 70 15.92 138.85 3.25
N SER A 71 15.31 139.40 4.30
CA SER A 71 14.79 138.62 5.42
C SER A 71 13.65 137.70 4.98
N ILE A 72 12.74 138.18 4.12
CA ILE A 72 11.67 137.36 3.54
C ILE A 72 12.25 136.26 2.63
N GLN A 73 13.25 136.58 1.80
CA GLN A 73 13.93 135.59 0.97
C GLN A 73 14.65 134.52 1.79
N LEU A 74 15.33 134.91 2.87
CA LEU A 74 15.99 133.98 3.79
C LEU A 74 14.97 133.05 4.46
N GLN A 75 13.85 133.59 4.94
CA GLN A 75 12.79 132.77 5.53
C GLN A 75 12.22 131.77 4.51
N ARG A 76 12.01 132.18 3.26
CA ARG A 76 11.56 131.27 2.19
C ARG A 76 12.58 130.16 1.94
N GLN A 77 13.87 130.49 1.85
CA GLN A 77 14.93 129.49 1.68
C GLN A 77 15.01 128.52 2.87
N GLN A 78 14.78 128.99 4.10
CA GLN A 78 14.73 128.12 5.28
C GLN A 78 13.53 127.16 5.21
N ASN A 79 12.36 127.65 4.83
CA ASN A 79 11.17 126.81 4.64
C ASN A 79 11.38 125.79 3.50
N ASP A 80 11.97 126.20 2.37
CA ASP A 80 12.28 125.30 1.26
C ASP A 80 13.28 124.21 1.68
N LYS A 81 14.30 124.56 2.46
CA LYS A 81 15.25 123.60 3.03
C LYS A 81 14.55 122.59 3.94
N GLU A 82 13.63 123.03 4.79
CA GLU A 82 12.85 122.15 5.66
C GLU A 82 11.95 121.21 4.84
N ASN A 83 11.27 121.74 3.81
CA ASN A 83 10.47 120.94 2.89
C ASN A 83 11.31 119.89 2.14
N ILE A 84 12.50 120.27 1.64
CA ILE A 84 13.43 119.32 0.99
C ILE A 84 13.83 118.21 1.96
N ASN A 85 14.16 118.53 3.22
CA ASN A 85 14.50 117.51 4.22
C ASN A 85 13.32 116.56 4.47
N ASN A 86 12.09 117.09 4.55
CA ASN A 86 10.90 116.27 4.71
C ASN A 86 10.68 115.34 3.50
N TYR A 87 10.92 115.83 2.28
CA TYR A 87 10.86 114.99 1.07
C TYR A 87 11.95 113.90 1.05
N ILE A 88 13.17 114.20 1.50
CA ILE A 88 14.25 113.21 1.62
C ILE A 88 13.84 112.09 2.56
N LEU A 89 13.35 112.43 3.76
CA LEU A 89 12.89 111.44 4.75
C LEU A 89 11.73 110.59 4.20
N GLN A 90 10.79 111.19 3.48
CA GLN A 90 9.70 110.45 2.84
C GLN A 90 10.21 109.49 1.76
N ILE A 91 11.17 109.92 0.93
CA ILE A 91 11.77 109.07 -0.10
C ILE A 91 12.51 107.89 0.55
N GLU A 92 13.28 108.12 1.62
CA GLU A 92 13.98 107.07 2.35
C GLU A 92 13.00 106.04 2.95
N ALA A 93 11.89 106.49 3.55
CA ALA A 93 10.87 105.60 4.08
C ALA A 93 10.23 104.74 2.97
N LEU A 94 9.87 105.35 1.84
CA LEU A 94 9.31 104.63 0.69
C LEU A 94 10.31 103.64 0.07
N GLN A 95 11.61 103.97 0.05
CA GLN A 95 12.66 103.07 -0.41
C GLN A 95 12.83 101.86 0.53
N GLN A 96 12.78 102.07 1.84
CA GLN A 96 12.84 100.98 2.82
C GLN A 96 11.63 100.05 2.71
N GLU A 97 10.42 100.61 2.59
CA GLU A 97 9.20 99.82 2.39
C GLU A 97 9.28 98.98 1.11
N ARG A 98 9.73 99.58 0.00
CA ARG A 98 9.91 98.86 -1.26
C ARG A 98 10.95 97.74 -1.14
N LEU A 99 12.03 97.96 -0.39
CA LEU A 99 13.06 96.94 -0.17
C LEU A 99 12.52 95.75 0.64
N ILE A 100 11.69 96.02 1.66
CA ILE A 100 11.02 94.98 2.45
C ILE A 100 10.09 94.15 1.55
N GLN A 101 9.24 94.81 0.77
CA GLN A 101 8.32 94.12 -0.16
C GLN A 101 9.08 93.25 -1.18
N LEU A 102 10.18 93.76 -1.75
CA LEU A 102 11.02 93.00 -2.68
C LEU A 102 11.61 91.74 -2.02
N LYS A 103 12.04 91.83 -0.76
CA LYS A 103 12.55 90.68 -0.02
C LYS A 103 11.45 89.65 0.24
N GLU A 104 10.26 90.08 0.66
CA GLU A 104 9.11 89.18 0.87
C GLU A 104 8.69 88.46 -0.43
N TYR A 105 8.70 89.17 -1.57
CA TYR A 105 8.46 88.55 -2.87
C TYR A 105 9.54 87.54 -3.23
N GLN A 106 10.81 87.85 -2.97
CA GLN A 106 11.92 86.93 -3.21
C GLN A 106 11.80 85.66 -2.35
N ASP A 107 11.49 85.80 -1.06
CA ASP A 107 11.31 84.68 -0.14
C ASP A 107 10.11 83.80 -0.58
N ARG A 108 8.98 84.42 -0.98
CA ARG A 108 7.83 83.69 -1.49
C ARG A 108 8.13 82.94 -2.79
N VAL A 109 8.91 83.54 -3.70
CA VAL A 109 9.36 82.87 -4.93
C VAL A 109 10.27 81.68 -4.59
N ALA A 110 11.20 81.84 -3.66
CA ALA A 110 12.07 80.75 -3.22
C ALA A 110 11.29 79.57 -2.62
N ASP A 111 10.29 79.84 -1.79
CA ASP A 111 9.40 78.82 -1.24
C ASP A 111 8.58 78.10 -2.32
N LEU A 112 8.09 78.83 -3.32
CA LEU A 112 7.37 78.25 -4.46
C LEU A 112 8.28 77.36 -5.32
N VAL A 113 9.53 77.79 -5.57
CA VAL A 113 10.53 76.98 -6.27
C VAL A 113 10.78 75.68 -5.51
N LYS A 114 10.99 75.76 -4.19
CA LYS A 114 11.18 74.57 -3.36
C LYS A 114 9.99 73.62 -3.42
N LYS A 115 8.75 74.15 -3.31
CA LYS A 115 7.52 73.33 -3.44
C LYS A 115 7.42 72.66 -4.81
N ILE A 116 7.83 73.34 -5.88
CA ILE A 116 7.86 72.76 -7.23
C ILE A 116 8.88 71.62 -7.32
N GLU A 117 10.06 71.79 -6.72
CA GLU A 117 11.10 70.75 -6.71
C GLU A 117 10.68 69.52 -5.91
N ASP A 118 10.08 69.72 -4.73
CA ASP A 118 9.57 68.62 -3.92
C ASP A 118 8.41 67.90 -4.63
N GLY A 119 7.49 68.64 -5.26
CA GLY A 119 6.44 68.05 -6.09
C GLY A 119 6.96 67.29 -7.33
N LYS A 120 8.12 67.68 -7.89
CA LYS A 120 8.78 66.90 -8.95
C LYS A 120 9.36 65.58 -8.43
N LYS A 121 9.93 65.58 -7.22
CA LYS A 121 10.45 64.36 -6.58
C LYS A 121 9.32 63.39 -6.27
N GLU A 122 8.25 63.85 -5.63
CA GLU A 122 7.07 63.02 -5.33
C GLU A 122 6.47 62.42 -6.61
N ARG A 123 6.38 63.21 -7.69
CA ARG A 123 5.93 62.70 -8.99
C ARG A 123 6.83 61.59 -9.53
N SER A 124 8.15 61.75 -9.41
CA SER A 124 9.11 60.74 -9.86
C SER A 124 9.00 59.45 -9.04
N GLU A 125 8.80 59.56 -7.72
CA GLU A 125 8.61 58.41 -6.83
C GLU A 125 7.31 57.67 -7.14
N MET A 126 6.20 58.41 -7.31
CA MET A 126 4.92 57.82 -7.74
C MET A 126 5.05 57.12 -9.10
N GLN A 127 5.76 57.73 -10.07
CA GLN A 127 5.99 57.09 -11.37
C GLN A 127 6.79 55.79 -11.23
N SER A 128 7.86 55.78 -10.42
CA SER A 128 8.62 54.56 -10.14
C SER A 128 7.77 53.48 -9.49
N GLN A 129 6.85 53.85 -8.60
CA GLN A 129 5.93 52.90 -7.97
C GLN A 129 4.94 52.33 -8.99
N ILE A 130 4.41 53.15 -9.89
CA ILE A 130 3.54 52.72 -10.99
C ILE A 130 4.28 51.70 -11.87
N ASP A 131 5.51 51.97 -12.26
CA ASP A 131 6.29 51.07 -13.12
C ASP A 131 6.57 49.72 -12.43
N GLN A 132 6.82 49.73 -11.11
CA GLN A 132 6.99 48.50 -10.33
C GLN A 132 5.69 47.69 -10.25
N LEU A 133 4.56 48.35 -9.98
CA LEU A 133 3.25 47.69 -9.93
C LEU A 133 2.85 47.11 -11.30
N GLN A 134 3.17 47.81 -12.40
CA GLN A 134 2.95 47.30 -13.75
C GLN A 134 3.78 46.04 -14.03
N LYS A 135 5.05 46.00 -13.61
CA LYS A 135 5.89 44.80 -13.73
C LYS A 135 5.34 43.64 -12.91
N GLN A 136 4.89 43.89 -11.68
CA GLN A 136 4.26 42.87 -10.84
C GLN A 136 2.97 42.34 -11.49
N LEU A 137 2.14 43.22 -12.04
CA LEU A 137 0.91 42.83 -12.73
C LEU A 137 1.18 41.93 -13.93
N GLU A 138 2.16 42.27 -14.78
CA GLU A 138 2.54 41.42 -15.92
C GLU A 138 3.08 40.05 -15.48
N GLN A 139 3.84 40.00 -14.38
CA GLN A 139 4.27 38.73 -13.80
C GLN A 139 3.09 37.88 -13.30
N TYR A 140 2.10 38.49 -12.66
CA TYR A 140 0.89 37.78 -12.24
C TYR A 140 0.08 37.25 -13.44
N LYS A 141 -0.07 38.04 -14.52
CA LYS A 141 -0.72 37.57 -15.75
C LYS A 141 0.01 36.38 -16.38
N LEU A 142 1.34 36.40 -16.40
CA LEU A 142 2.14 35.30 -16.92
C LEU A 142 1.96 34.04 -16.05
N ASN A 143 1.98 34.20 -14.72
CA ASN A 143 1.75 33.11 -13.78
C ASN A 143 0.34 32.52 -13.92
N GLU A 144 -0.68 33.36 -14.03
CA GLU A 144 -2.07 32.94 -14.26
C GLU A 144 -2.21 32.16 -15.57
N ARG A 145 -1.64 32.66 -16.67
CA ARG A 145 -1.62 31.95 -17.96
C ARG A 145 -0.93 30.58 -17.84
N GLY A 146 0.19 30.51 -17.13
CA GLY A 146 0.92 29.27 -16.90
C GLY A 146 0.13 28.27 -16.04
N LEU A 147 -0.59 28.75 -15.01
CA LEU A 147 -1.48 27.92 -14.19
C LEU A 147 -2.66 27.40 -15.00
N MET A 148 -3.28 28.26 -15.80
CA MET A 148 -4.41 27.89 -16.66
C MET A 148 -4.01 26.78 -17.64
N GLN A 149 -2.85 26.92 -18.31
CA GLN A 149 -2.32 25.87 -19.18
C GLN A 149 -2.07 24.54 -18.45
N LYS A 150 -1.54 24.58 -17.22
CA LYS A 150 -1.36 23.36 -16.41
C LYS A 150 -2.68 22.69 -16.06
N VAL A 151 -3.70 23.47 -15.70
CA VAL A 151 -5.04 22.95 -15.41
C VAL A 151 -5.68 22.32 -16.66
N ASP A 152 -5.56 22.98 -17.81
CA ASP A 152 -6.08 22.43 -19.06
C ASP A 152 -5.35 21.14 -19.48
N GLN A 153 -4.03 21.09 -19.31
CA GLN A 153 -3.26 19.86 -19.55
C GLN A 153 -3.69 18.74 -18.60
N GLN A 154 -3.86 19.03 -17.31
CA GLN A 154 -4.31 18.03 -16.34
C GLN A 154 -5.71 17.48 -16.71
N LYS A 155 -6.64 18.33 -17.12
CA LYS A 155 -7.97 17.89 -17.60
C LYS A 155 -7.88 17.00 -18.83
N LEU A 156 -6.99 17.32 -19.78
CA LEU A 156 -6.76 16.49 -20.96
C LEU A 156 -6.21 15.12 -20.57
N ASP A 157 -5.22 15.07 -19.68
CA ASP A 157 -4.61 13.81 -19.22
C ASP A 157 -5.61 12.94 -18.45
N GLU A 158 -6.43 13.54 -17.58
CA GLU A 158 -7.50 12.86 -16.85
C GLU A 158 -8.58 12.32 -17.79
N ASN A 159 -9.03 13.13 -18.76
CA ASN A 159 -9.98 12.70 -19.77
C ASN A 159 -9.43 11.55 -20.61
N GLN A 160 -8.14 11.59 -20.98
CA GLN A 160 -7.51 10.52 -21.75
C GLN A 160 -7.49 9.20 -20.96
N LYS A 161 -7.12 9.23 -19.67
CA LYS A 161 -7.18 8.05 -18.80
C LYS A 161 -8.60 7.49 -18.65
N GLN A 162 -9.60 8.37 -18.52
CA GLN A 162 -11.00 7.95 -18.46
C GLN A 162 -11.46 7.29 -19.77
N ILE A 163 -11.07 7.84 -20.92
CA ILE A 163 -11.37 7.26 -22.24
C ILE A 163 -10.74 5.86 -22.37
N GLU A 164 -9.47 5.71 -21.99
CA GLU A 164 -8.77 4.42 -22.00
C GLU A 164 -9.47 3.40 -21.09
N GLN A 165 -9.89 3.80 -19.89
CA GLN A 165 -10.65 2.94 -18.98
C GLN A 165 -12.01 2.52 -19.57
N ILE A 166 -12.74 3.45 -20.20
CA ILE A 166 -14.01 3.16 -20.85
C ILE A 166 -13.81 2.15 -21.99
N LEU A 167 -12.75 2.28 -22.77
CA LEU A 167 -12.43 1.35 -23.85
C LEU A 167 -12.11 -0.06 -23.33
N ASP A 168 -11.33 -0.19 -22.25
CA ASP A 168 -11.06 -1.50 -21.63
C ASP A 168 -12.35 -2.13 -21.08
N LEU A 169 -13.17 -1.36 -20.37
CA LEU A 169 -14.46 -1.84 -19.86
C LEU A 169 -15.40 -2.27 -20.99
N LYS A 170 -15.45 -1.51 -22.08
CA LYS A 170 -16.21 -1.86 -23.27
C LYS A 170 -15.73 -3.19 -23.86
N HIS A 171 -14.42 -3.37 -23.98
CA HIS A 171 -13.85 -4.61 -24.49
C HIS A 171 -14.17 -5.82 -23.59
N ARG A 172 -14.04 -5.67 -22.26
CA ARG A 172 -14.43 -6.70 -21.29
C ARG A 172 -15.91 -7.05 -21.36
N LEU A 173 -16.77 -6.05 -21.55
CA LEU A 173 -18.20 -6.24 -21.70
C LEU A 173 -18.53 -7.02 -22.99
N GLU A 174 -17.89 -6.69 -24.10
CA GLU A 174 -18.00 -7.44 -25.36
C GLU A 174 -17.54 -8.90 -25.18
N GLN A 175 -16.40 -9.14 -24.52
CA GLN A 175 -15.95 -10.49 -24.17
C GLN A 175 -16.99 -11.24 -23.32
N GLY A 176 -17.52 -10.60 -22.28
CA GLY A 176 -18.57 -11.16 -21.42
C GLY A 176 -19.84 -11.53 -22.20
N GLN A 177 -20.27 -10.67 -23.13
CA GLN A 177 -21.41 -10.95 -24.00
C GLN A 177 -21.14 -12.15 -24.93
N THR A 178 -19.95 -12.26 -25.51
CA THR A 178 -19.61 -13.43 -26.35
C THR A 178 -19.60 -14.73 -25.55
N TYR A 179 -19.12 -14.69 -24.30
CA TYR A 179 -19.11 -15.84 -23.40
C TYR A 179 -20.53 -16.23 -22.98
N SER A 180 -21.37 -15.25 -22.62
CA SER A 180 -22.78 -15.47 -22.31
C SER A 180 -23.53 -16.13 -23.48
N LYS A 181 -23.35 -15.65 -24.72
CA LYS A 181 -23.92 -16.30 -25.91
C LYS A 181 -23.47 -17.76 -26.09
N LYS A 182 -22.22 -18.09 -25.75
CA LYS A 182 -21.73 -19.48 -25.80
C LYS A 182 -22.41 -20.35 -24.74
N LEU A 183 -22.61 -19.82 -23.53
CA LEU A 183 -23.31 -20.50 -22.45
C LEU A 183 -24.80 -20.71 -22.77
N GLU A 184 -25.48 -19.72 -23.33
CA GLU A 184 -26.87 -19.83 -23.78
C GLU A 184 -27.03 -20.97 -24.79
N LYS A 185 -26.17 -21.03 -25.82
CA LYS A 185 -26.17 -22.13 -26.79
C LYS A 185 -25.91 -23.50 -26.14
N ARG A 186 -25.07 -23.57 -25.12
CA ARG A 186 -24.81 -24.82 -24.39
C ARG A 186 -26.02 -25.24 -23.55
N TYR A 187 -26.66 -24.28 -22.90
CA TYR A 187 -27.89 -24.51 -22.14
C TYR A 187 -29.00 -25.03 -23.03
N GLU A 188 -29.21 -24.42 -24.20
CA GLU A 188 -30.20 -24.87 -25.19
C GLU A 188 -29.94 -26.33 -25.63
N LYS A 189 -28.68 -26.69 -25.91
CA LYS A 189 -28.31 -28.08 -26.22
C LYS A 189 -28.63 -29.04 -25.09
N LEU A 190 -28.23 -28.73 -23.85
CA LEU A 190 -28.49 -29.56 -22.69
C LEU A 190 -29.99 -29.69 -22.42
N GLN A 191 -30.76 -28.61 -22.62
CA GLN A 191 -32.21 -28.62 -22.49
C GLN A 191 -32.85 -29.56 -23.52
N ASN A 192 -32.37 -29.55 -24.76
CA ASN A 192 -32.83 -30.47 -25.80
C ASN A 192 -32.46 -31.93 -25.49
N GLU A 193 -31.23 -32.20 -25.02
CA GLU A 193 -30.80 -33.54 -24.58
C GLU A 193 -31.65 -34.05 -23.40
N LYS A 194 -31.96 -33.19 -22.43
CA LYS A 194 -32.84 -33.50 -21.31
C LYS A 194 -34.23 -33.89 -21.80
N ASN A 195 -34.84 -33.07 -22.66
CA ASN A 195 -36.16 -33.34 -23.22
C ASN A 195 -36.16 -34.66 -24.02
N GLN A 196 -35.10 -34.94 -24.78
CA GLN A 196 -34.95 -36.19 -25.52
C GLN A 196 -34.86 -37.41 -24.58
N LEU A 197 -34.09 -37.31 -23.49
CA LEU A 197 -33.99 -38.37 -22.47
C LEU A 197 -35.32 -38.60 -21.75
N GLU A 198 -36.03 -37.54 -21.38
CA GLU A 198 -37.37 -37.63 -20.79
C GLU A 198 -38.34 -38.37 -21.72
N SER A 199 -38.32 -38.05 -23.02
CA SER A 199 -39.11 -38.73 -24.03
C SER A 199 -38.72 -40.21 -24.19
N ASN A 200 -37.42 -40.52 -24.28
CA ASN A 200 -36.93 -41.89 -24.37
C ASN A 200 -37.29 -42.72 -23.13
N TYR A 201 -37.21 -42.12 -21.94
CA TYR A 201 -37.62 -42.78 -20.70
C TYR A 201 -39.12 -43.10 -20.69
N LEU A 202 -39.95 -42.18 -21.18
CA LEU A 202 -41.39 -42.39 -21.31
C LEU A 202 -41.69 -43.57 -22.25
N ASP A 203 -41.07 -43.60 -23.43
CA ASP A 203 -41.20 -44.69 -24.41
C ASP A 203 -40.71 -46.04 -23.84
N TYR A 204 -39.57 -46.05 -23.13
CA TYR A 204 -39.09 -47.27 -22.45
C TYR A 204 -40.06 -47.76 -21.38
N ARG A 205 -40.59 -46.85 -20.56
CA ARG A 205 -41.58 -47.16 -19.52
C ARG A 205 -42.86 -47.77 -20.11
N GLU A 206 -43.28 -47.31 -21.29
CA GLU A 206 -44.44 -47.86 -22.01
C GLU A 206 -44.14 -49.23 -22.65
N ARG A 207 -42.98 -49.40 -23.30
CA ARG A 207 -42.59 -50.66 -23.97
C ARG A 207 -42.24 -51.80 -23.01
N CYS A 208 -41.69 -51.48 -21.86
CA CYS A 208 -41.34 -52.42 -20.79
C CYS A 208 -42.28 -52.24 -19.60
N PRO A 209 -43.55 -52.69 -19.71
CA PRO A 209 -44.48 -52.61 -18.60
C PRO A 209 -43.93 -53.42 -17.42
N ILE A 210 -44.07 -52.87 -16.22
CA ILE A 210 -43.58 -53.40 -14.93
C ILE A 210 -43.89 -54.89 -14.77
N PHE A 211 -45.02 -55.35 -15.32
CA PHE A 211 -45.44 -56.75 -15.32
C PHE A 211 -44.43 -57.70 -16.00
N LYS A 212 -43.80 -57.32 -17.12
CA LYS A 212 -42.81 -58.17 -17.81
C LYS A 212 -41.53 -58.34 -16.97
N LEU A 213 -41.10 -57.29 -16.26
CA LEU A 213 -39.95 -57.36 -15.37
C LEU A 213 -40.21 -58.31 -14.19
N GLN A 214 -41.38 -58.17 -13.55
CA GLN A 214 -41.81 -59.06 -12.46
C GLN A 214 -41.90 -60.52 -12.92
N GLU A 215 -42.31 -60.78 -14.16
CA GLU A 215 -42.37 -62.14 -14.71
C GLU A 215 -40.97 -62.72 -14.93
N TYR A 216 -40.02 -61.93 -15.44
CA TYR A 216 -38.63 -62.36 -15.55
C TYR A 216 -37.98 -62.62 -14.18
N GLU A 217 -38.26 -61.78 -13.18
CA GLU A 217 -37.79 -62.00 -11.81
C GLU A 217 -38.30 -63.33 -11.24
N LYS A 218 -39.59 -63.64 -11.43
CA LYS A 218 -40.16 -64.94 -11.04
C LYS A 218 -39.49 -66.11 -11.77
N GLN A 219 -39.28 -66.01 -13.08
CA GLN A 219 -38.61 -67.06 -13.85
C GLN A 219 -37.17 -67.30 -13.37
N ILE A 220 -36.42 -66.24 -13.09
CA ILE A 220 -35.07 -66.35 -12.53
C ILE A 220 -35.09 -67.08 -11.19
N GLN A 221 -36.06 -66.76 -10.32
CA GLN A 221 -36.17 -67.40 -9.01
C GLN A 221 -36.52 -68.90 -9.12
N ILE A 222 -37.37 -69.28 -10.07
CA ILE A 222 -37.68 -70.69 -10.36
C ILE A 222 -36.43 -71.43 -10.85
N TYR A 223 -35.68 -70.86 -11.81
CA TYR A 223 -34.47 -71.50 -12.33
C TYR A 223 -33.38 -71.65 -11.28
N ARG A 224 -33.23 -70.68 -10.37
CA ARG A 224 -32.32 -70.81 -9.21
C ARG A 224 -32.72 -72.00 -8.32
N GLY A 225 -34.00 -72.13 -7.99
CA GLY A 225 -34.49 -73.25 -7.18
C GLY A 225 -34.23 -74.61 -7.84
N GLN A 226 -34.45 -74.73 -9.15
CA GLN A 226 -34.16 -75.95 -9.90
C GLN A 226 -32.67 -76.31 -9.90
N LEU A 227 -31.80 -75.30 -10.00
CA LEU A 227 -30.36 -75.50 -9.98
C LEU A 227 -29.88 -75.99 -8.60
N GLU A 228 -30.35 -75.36 -7.52
CA GLU A 228 -30.05 -75.78 -6.15
C GLU A 228 -30.51 -77.22 -5.87
N GLU A 229 -31.67 -77.61 -6.39
CA GLU A 229 -32.19 -78.97 -6.21
C GLU A 229 -31.37 -80.01 -6.98
N LYS A 230 -30.94 -79.68 -8.21
CA LYS A 230 -30.01 -80.50 -9.00
C LYS A 230 -28.66 -80.66 -8.29
N GLU A 231 -28.14 -79.59 -7.71
CA GLU A 231 -26.89 -79.60 -6.95
C GLU A 231 -26.99 -80.50 -5.70
N ARG A 232 -28.07 -80.36 -4.91
CA ARG A 232 -28.34 -81.25 -3.77
C ARG A 232 -28.47 -82.71 -4.19
N ALA A 233 -29.13 -83.00 -5.30
CA ALA A 233 -29.25 -84.36 -5.80
C ALA A 233 -27.88 -84.95 -6.21
N PHE A 234 -27.04 -84.15 -6.88
CA PHE A 234 -25.70 -84.57 -7.29
C PHE A 234 -24.80 -84.84 -6.07
N LEU A 235 -24.84 -83.99 -5.04
CA LEU A 235 -24.09 -84.20 -3.80
C LEU A 235 -24.49 -85.50 -3.10
N ARG A 236 -25.79 -85.80 -3.00
CA ARG A 236 -26.27 -87.08 -2.43
C ARG A 236 -25.77 -88.29 -3.21
N MET A 237 -25.81 -88.23 -4.53
CA MET A 237 -25.31 -89.31 -5.39
C MET A 237 -23.79 -89.53 -5.21
N MET A 238 -23.02 -88.46 -5.08
CA MET A 238 -21.58 -88.53 -4.83
C MET A 238 -21.27 -89.17 -3.47
N GLU A 239 -22.03 -88.83 -2.44
CA GLU A 239 -21.91 -89.41 -1.10
C GLU A 239 -22.23 -90.91 -1.10
N GLU A 240 -23.31 -91.33 -1.77
CA GLU A 240 -23.66 -92.75 -1.94
C GLU A 240 -22.56 -93.54 -2.67
N MET A 241 -22.03 -92.97 -3.77
CA MET A 241 -20.91 -93.56 -4.51
C MET A 241 -19.65 -93.70 -3.67
N GLN A 242 -19.32 -92.69 -2.86
CA GLN A 242 -18.15 -92.72 -1.99
C GLN A 242 -18.30 -93.81 -0.91
N ASN A 243 -19.49 -93.91 -0.30
CA ASN A 243 -19.79 -94.93 0.71
C ASN A 243 -19.71 -96.35 0.13
N GLN A 244 -20.19 -96.55 -1.11
CA GLN A 244 -20.07 -97.84 -1.81
C GLN A 244 -18.61 -98.20 -2.07
N ARG A 245 -17.80 -97.27 -2.59
CA ARG A 245 -16.37 -97.50 -2.81
C ARG A 245 -15.67 -97.87 -1.51
N GLN A 246 -15.90 -97.11 -0.44
CA GLN A 246 -15.31 -97.36 0.87
C GLN A 246 -15.67 -98.75 1.39
N SER A 247 -16.95 -99.15 1.28
CA SER A 247 -17.39 -100.49 1.69
C SER A 247 -16.68 -101.60 0.92
N THR A 248 -16.49 -101.40 -0.39
CA THR A 248 -15.80 -102.38 -1.26
C THR A 248 -14.32 -102.48 -0.93
N GLU A 249 -13.68 -101.33 -0.68
CA GLU A 249 -12.27 -101.25 -0.27
C GLU A 249 -12.03 -101.91 1.09
N ASP A 250 -12.92 -101.69 2.06
CA ASP A 250 -12.87 -102.35 3.37
C ASP A 250 -12.97 -103.88 3.25
N GLN A 251 -13.84 -104.37 2.35
CA GLN A 251 -13.98 -105.81 2.09
C GLN A 251 -12.70 -106.41 1.48
N LEU A 252 -12.13 -105.74 0.47
CA LEU A 252 -10.87 -106.16 -0.16
C LEU A 252 -9.70 -106.14 0.84
N THR A 253 -9.63 -105.12 1.68
CA THR A 253 -8.60 -104.99 2.73
C THR A 253 -8.68 -106.15 3.72
N ARG A 254 -9.89 -106.50 4.18
CA ARG A 254 -10.10 -107.69 5.04
C ARG A 254 -9.65 -108.97 4.33
N ARG A 255 -9.98 -109.12 3.04
CA ARG A 255 -9.59 -110.29 2.26
C ARG A 255 -8.07 -110.43 2.09
N ILE A 256 -7.37 -109.32 1.86
CA ILE A 256 -5.91 -109.28 1.80
C ILE A 256 -5.33 -109.74 3.13
N GLN A 257 -5.85 -109.24 4.26
CA GLN A 257 -5.39 -109.64 5.60
C GLN A 257 -5.58 -111.14 5.86
N GLU A 258 -6.72 -111.72 5.46
CA GLU A 258 -6.95 -113.16 5.55
C GLU A 258 -5.93 -113.98 4.73
N LEU A 259 -5.65 -113.53 3.51
CA LEU A 259 -4.68 -114.21 2.62
C LEU A 259 -3.25 -114.11 3.17
N LEU A 260 -2.87 -112.97 3.73
CA LEU A 260 -1.58 -112.79 4.41
C LEU A 260 -1.44 -113.75 5.60
N ASN A 261 -2.48 -113.86 6.44
CA ASN A 261 -2.48 -114.80 7.57
C ASN A 261 -2.32 -116.25 7.09
N LYS A 262 -3.06 -116.67 6.05
CA LYS A 262 -2.91 -118.00 5.44
C LYS A 262 -1.52 -118.23 4.84
N SER A 263 -0.96 -117.21 4.19
CA SER A 263 0.40 -117.28 3.64
C SER A 263 1.44 -117.51 4.75
N ASN A 264 1.30 -116.82 5.89
CA ASN A 264 2.18 -116.98 7.05
C ASN A 264 2.04 -118.39 7.68
N GLU A 265 0.82 -118.92 7.74
CA GLU A 265 0.58 -120.31 8.17
C GLU A 265 1.25 -121.32 7.22
N TYR A 266 1.12 -121.13 5.91
CA TYR A 266 1.77 -121.99 4.92
C TYR A 266 3.30 -121.89 4.97
N GLN A 267 3.87 -120.69 5.13
CA GLN A 267 5.31 -120.51 5.34
C GLN A 267 5.78 -121.24 6.60
N SER A 268 5.02 -121.17 7.70
CA SER A 268 5.34 -121.89 8.93
C SER A 268 5.29 -123.41 8.75
N LYS A 269 4.30 -123.94 8.02
CA LYS A 269 4.24 -125.37 7.67
C LYS A 269 5.42 -125.80 6.82
N ILE A 270 5.78 -125.03 5.80
CA ILE A 270 6.89 -125.36 4.91
C ILE A 270 8.21 -125.30 5.68
N HIS A 271 8.39 -124.35 6.59
CA HIS A 271 9.56 -124.30 7.46
C HIS A 271 9.68 -125.57 8.33
N LYS A 272 8.57 -126.04 8.93
CA LYS A 272 8.54 -127.31 9.68
C LYS A 272 8.91 -128.51 8.81
N LEU A 273 8.27 -128.67 7.65
CA LEU A 273 8.57 -129.76 6.71
C LEU A 273 10.03 -129.72 6.22
N THR A 274 10.61 -128.53 6.03
CA THR A 274 12.01 -128.36 5.63
C THR A 274 12.96 -128.86 6.72
N ILE A 275 12.65 -128.62 7.99
CA ILE A 275 13.42 -129.15 9.13
C ILE A 275 13.31 -130.67 9.17
N GLU A 276 12.10 -131.22 9.07
CA GLU A 276 11.88 -132.68 9.04
C GLU A 276 12.63 -133.35 7.89
N LEU A 277 12.65 -132.74 6.71
CA LEU A 277 13.38 -133.24 5.55
C LEU A 277 14.90 -133.23 5.78
N LYS A 278 15.43 -132.17 6.42
CA LYS A 278 16.85 -132.12 6.83
C LYS A 278 17.19 -133.21 7.84
N ASP A 279 16.34 -133.45 8.83
CA ASP A 279 16.51 -134.53 9.82
C ASP A 279 16.48 -135.92 9.16
N LEU A 280 15.55 -136.16 8.23
CA LEU A 280 15.50 -137.40 7.46
C LEU A 280 16.75 -137.58 6.59
N SER A 281 17.21 -136.51 5.93
CA SER A 281 18.43 -136.53 5.14
C SER A 281 19.65 -136.89 6.00
N LEU A 282 19.71 -136.36 7.24
CA LEU A 282 20.76 -136.67 8.19
C LEU A 282 20.71 -138.15 8.62
N LYS A 283 19.52 -138.67 8.92
CA LYS A 283 19.31 -140.10 9.21
C LYS A 283 19.70 -140.99 8.03
N HIS A 284 19.35 -140.58 6.81
CA HIS A 284 19.70 -141.30 5.59
C HIS A 284 21.23 -141.37 5.41
N GLN A 285 21.94 -140.25 5.57
CA GLN A 285 23.41 -140.23 5.55
C GLN A 285 24.02 -141.13 6.63
N GLN A 286 23.43 -141.14 7.84
CA GLN A 286 23.89 -142.00 8.94
C GLN A 286 23.72 -143.50 8.62
N LEU A 287 22.60 -143.88 8.01
CA LEU A 287 22.35 -145.25 7.54
C LEU A 287 23.28 -145.63 6.38
N GLN A 288 23.54 -144.72 5.45
CA GLN A 288 24.42 -144.96 4.32
C GLN A 288 25.87 -145.20 4.76
N LEU A 289 26.38 -144.41 5.71
CA LEU A 289 27.67 -144.65 6.37
C LEU A 289 27.70 -146.01 7.09
N ARG A 290 26.58 -146.43 7.69
CA ARG A 290 26.46 -147.73 8.38
C ARG A 290 26.49 -148.90 7.39
N MET A 291 25.82 -148.77 6.24
CA MET A 291 25.87 -149.78 5.17
C MET A 291 27.27 -149.90 4.55
N GLU A 292 27.96 -148.78 4.27
CA GLU A 292 29.34 -148.83 3.75
C GLU A 292 30.30 -149.51 4.74
N TYR A 293 30.07 -149.34 6.05
CA TYR A 293 30.84 -150.03 7.09
C TYR A 293 30.59 -151.54 7.06
N GLU A 294 29.34 -151.99 6.90
CA GLU A 294 28.99 -153.41 6.80
C GLU A 294 29.45 -154.06 5.48
N GLU A 295 29.38 -153.38 4.34
CA GLU A 295 29.89 -153.88 3.06
C GLU A 295 31.41 -154.10 3.08
N LYS A 296 32.17 -153.21 3.73
CA LYS A 296 33.63 -153.38 3.93
C LYS A 296 33.94 -154.58 4.84
N ASN A 297 33.10 -154.83 5.84
CA ASN A 297 33.24 -155.98 6.73
C ASN A 297 32.93 -157.32 6.01
N ASN A 298 31.90 -157.34 5.16
CA ASN A 298 31.53 -158.51 4.35
C ASN A 298 32.55 -158.84 3.24
N LYS A 299 33.18 -157.83 2.62
CA LYS A 299 34.29 -158.04 1.66
C LYS A 299 35.55 -158.63 2.31
N PHE A 300 35.79 -158.38 3.60
CA PHE A 300 36.93 -158.94 4.33
C PHE A 300 36.71 -160.44 4.67
N ASN A 301 35.48 -160.84 4.98
CA ASN A 301 35.15 -162.23 5.29
C ASN A 301 35.11 -163.16 4.05
N ARG A 302 34.77 -162.67 2.86
CA ARG A 302 34.74 -163.47 1.61
C ARG A 302 36.12 -163.89 1.07
N LYS A 303 37.25 -163.43 1.64
CA LYS A 303 38.61 -163.65 1.10
C LYS A 303 39.44 -164.78 1.78
N ARG A 304 38.93 -165.48 2.79
CA ARG A 304 39.71 -166.51 3.54
C ARG A 304 39.36 -167.99 3.29
N LEU A 305 38.23 -168.34 2.66
CA LEU A 305 37.80 -169.74 2.53
C LEU A 305 37.34 -170.03 1.10
N ARG A 306 38.27 -170.52 0.26
CA ARG A 306 38.00 -171.08 -1.07
C ARG A 306 38.85 -172.34 -1.26
N ASN A 307 38.24 -173.50 -0.99
CA ASN A 307 38.53 -174.83 -1.53
C ASN A 307 37.33 -175.72 -1.14
N VAL A 308 36.83 -176.54 -2.08
CA VAL A 308 35.61 -177.37 -2.06
C VAL A 308 34.37 -176.71 -2.67
N SER A 309 34.05 -177.23 -3.87
CA SER A 309 32.75 -177.54 -4.50
C SER A 309 31.61 -176.51 -4.64
N SER A 310 30.94 -176.64 -5.81
CA SER A 310 29.71 -175.99 -6.27
C SER A 310 29.79 -174.49 -6.59
N SER A 311 29.57 -174.17 -7.86
CA SER A 311 29.05 -172.86 -8.27
C SER A 311 27.61 -173.05 -8.74
N GLU A 312 26.67 -172.79 -7.83
CA GLU A 312 25.36 -172.24 -8.17
C GLU A 312 25.31 -170.80 -7.63
N ASP A 313 24.75 -169.91 -8.46
CA ASP A 313 24.01 -168.64 -8.29
C ASP A 313 24.04 -167.87 -6.95
N PRO A 314 23.87 -166.51 -6.92
CA PRO A 314 22.50 -165.95 -6.86
C PRO A 314 22.23 -164.46 -7.26
N ASP A 315 20.99 -164.21 -7.69
CA ASP A 315 19.92 -163.31 -7.15
C ASP A 315 20.25 -161.92 -6.53
N GLN A 316 19.54 -160.84 -6.96
CA GLN A 316 18.38 -160.16 -6.32
C GLN A 316 18.80 -158.78 -5.74
N ASP A 317 18.03 -157.69 -5.58
CA ASP A 317 16.60 -157.33 -5.67
C ASP A 317 16.51 -155.79 -5.96
N ILE A 318 15.59 -155.24 -6.79
CA ILE A 318 14.25 -154.62 -6.53
C ILE A 318 14.22 -153.43 -5.50
N PRO A 319 13.13 -152.62 -5.41
CA PRO A 319 12.77 -151.34 -6.09
C PRO A 319 12.65 -150.14 -5.10
N THR A 320 12.18 -148.95 -5.53
CA THR A 320 10.91 -148.31 -5.02
C THR A 320 10.61 -146.89 -5.54
N HIS A 321 9.33 -146.55 -5.40
CA HIS A 321 8.50 -145.44 -5.89
C HIS A 321 8.77 -143.99 -5.40
N ASN A 322 8.24 -143.04 -6.21
CA ASN A 322 7.67 -141.71 -5.92
C ASN A 322 7.12 -141.51 -4.47
N PRO A 323 7.11 -140.27 -3.90
CA PRO A 323 5.98 -139.33 -4.11
C PRO A 323 6.32 -137.81 -4.01
N ALA A 324 5.25 -137.00 -4.05
CA ALA A 324 5.17 -135.57 -4.38
C ALA A 324 5.59 -134.53 -3.30
N GLN A 325 5.66 -133.27 -3.78
CA GLN A 325 5.03 -132.04 -3.22
C GLN A 325 5.93 -130.91 -2.61
N TYR A 326 5.52 -129.67 -2.94
CA TYR A 326 5.71 -128.36 -2.29
C TYR A 326 6.87 -127.39 -2.66
N GLN A 327 6.44 -126.11 -2.73
CA GLN A 327 7.07 -124.86 -3.16
C GLN A 327 8.07 -124.26 -2.13
N ILE A 328 8.95 -123.32 -2.56
CA ILE A 328 9.02 -121.92 -2.05
C ILE A 328 10.21 -121.12 -2.67
N ASN A 329 9.88 -119.91 -3.18
CA ASN A 329 10.55 -118.57 -3.21
C ASN A 329 12.08 -118.42 -3.44
N ASN A 330 12.61 -117.35 -4.08
CA ASN A 330 12.42 -115.93 -3.73
C ASN A 330 13.06 -114.91 -4.71
N HIS A 331 12.48 -113.69 -4.73
CA HIS A 331 13.02 -112.34 -5.07
C HIS A 331 13.43 -111.99 -6.53
N ASN A 332 13.10 -110.82 -7.12
CA ASN A 332 13.13 -109.43 -6.61
C ASN A 332 12.24 -108.44 -7.43
N GLN A 333 11.67 -107.44 -6.72
CA GLN A 333 11.39 -106.02 -7.10
C GLN A 333 10.44 -105.71 -8.31
N LYS A 334 9.52 -104.73 -8.33
CA LYS A 334 9.40 -103.41 -7.66
C LYS A 334 8.00 -102.77 -7.94
N VAL A 335 7.44 -102.11 -6.91
CA VAL A 335 6.56 -100.92 -6.81
C VAL A 335 5.20 -100.80 -7.54
N ALA A 336 4.22 -100.39 -6.72
CA ALA A 336 2.85 -99.98 -6.99
C ALA A 336 2.68 -98.66 -7.78
N LYS A 337 1.49 -98.47 -8.36
CA LYS A 337 0.59 -97.31 -8.14
C LYS A 337 -0.75 -97.52 -8.88
N LEU A 338 -1.83 -97.60 -8.11
CA LEU A 338 -3.21 -97.35 -8.54
C LEU A 338 -3.71 -96.09 -7.81
N ASN A 339 -4.42 -95.22 -8.53
CA ASN A 339 -5.61 -94.45 -8.15
C ASN A 339 -5.93 -93.50 -9.32
N PHE A 340 -7.06 -93.61 -10.02
CA PHE A 340 -8.42 -93.18 -9.67
C PHE A 340 -8.52 -91.69 -9.27
N GLU A 341 -9.10 -90.87 -10.15
CA GLU A 341 -9.98 -89.76 -9.78
C GLU A 341 -10.82 -89.29 -10.98
N TYR A 342 -12.09 -89.00 -10.69
CA TYR A 342 -13.16 -88.56 -11.58
C TYR A 342 -13.69 -87.23 -11.01
N LEU A 343 -14.08 -86.30 -11.89
CA LEU A 343 -14.98 -85.14 -11.71
C LEU A 343 -14.47 -83.82 -11.07
N GLN A 344 -14.62 -82.79 -11.90
CA GLN A 344 -14.73 -81.31 -11.75
C GLN A 344 -15.66 -80.78 -10.62
N PRO A 345 -15.85 -79.44 -10.41
CA PRO A 345 -15.08 -78.21 -10.76
C PRO A 345 -15.05 -77.13 -9.63
N GLN A 346 -14.51 -75.94 -9.97
CA GLN A 346 -14.89 -74.56 -9.52
C GLN A 346 -13.91 -73.74 -8.63
N MET A 347 -13.69 -72.52 -9.14
CA MET A 347 -13.29 -71.25 -8.50
C MET A 347 -11.88 -71.06 -7.92
N SER A 348 -11.04 -70.36 -8.67
CA SER A 348 -10.20 -69.29 -8.08
C SER A 348 -9.99 -68.11 -9.04
N SER A 349 -10.17 -66.93 -8.45
CA SER A 349 -10.14 -65.56 -9.00
C SER A 349 -8.74 -65.17 -9.52
N PRO A 350 -8.63 -64.24 -10.49
CA PRO A 350 -7.34 -63.77 -10.97
C PRO A 350 -6.63 -62.87 -9.96
N ARG A 351 -5.35 -63.15 -9.80
CA ARG A 351 -4.35 -62.46 -8.99
C ARG A 351 -4.24 -60.98 -9.40
N PHE A 352 -4.69 -60.09 -8.52
CA PHE A 352 -4.51 -58.64 -8.62
C PHE A 352 -3.19 -58.25 -7.94
N GLU A 353 -2.08 -58.21 -8.68
CA GLU A 353 -0.86 -57.55 -8.22
C GLU A 353 -0.20 -56.81 -9.38
N GLN A 354 -0.58 -55.55 -9.55
CA GLN A 354 0.23 -54.50 -10.19
C GLN A 354 -0.41 -53.13 -9.93
N SER A 355 -0.41 -52.64 -8.67
CA SER A 355 -0.81 -51.25 -8.40
C SER A 355 -0.30 -50.70 -7.06
N LEU A 356 1.02 -50.71 -6.84
CA LEU A 356 1.63 -49.97 -5.72
C LEU A 356 2.68 -48.94 -6.15
N VAL A 357 2.99 -48.83 -7.45
CA VAL A 357 3.98 -47.87 -7.97
C VAL A 357 3.33 -46.55 -8.46
N LYS A 358 1.99 -46.46 -8.55
CA LYS A 358 1.29 -45.27 -9.09
C LYS A 358 0.81 -44.25 -8.04
N SER A 359 0.92 -44.55 -6.74
CA SER A 359 0.41 -43.66 -5.66
C SER A 359 1.35 -42.48 -5.38
N ASN A 360 2.67 -42.67 -5.43
CA ASN A 360 3.63 -41.60 -5.14
C ASN A 360 3.77 -40.60 -6.30
N VAL A 361 3.64 -41.05 -7.55
CA VAL A 361 3.68 -40.18 -8.73
C VAL A 361 2.46 -39.24 -8.77
N LEU A 362 1.27 -39.74 -8.41
CA LEU A 362 0.06 -38.92 -8.36
C LEU A 362 0.10 -37.90 -7.21
N LYS A 363 0.62 -38.28 -6.04
CA LYS A 363 0.80 -37.35 -4.91
C LYS A 363 1.83 -36.25 -5.21
N GLN A 364 2.90 -36.58 -5.93
CA GLN A 364 3.89 -35.60 -6.37
C GLN A 364 3.33 -34.67 -7.44
N ALA A 365 2.59 -35.20 -8.43
CA ALA A 365 1.94 -34.38 -9.47
C ALA A 365 0.87 -33.44 -8.90
N ILE A 366 0.14 -33.84 -7.87
CA ILE A 366 -0.83 -32.97 -7.17
C ILE A 366 -0.10 -31.89 -6.36
N LYS A 367 1.03 -32.23 -5.73
CA LYS A 367 1.85 -31.28 -4.99
C LYS A 367 2.45 -30.21 -5.92
N ASP A 368 2.99 -30.64 -7.06
CA ASP A 368 3.60 -29.75 -8.05
C ASP A 368 2.54 -28.83 -8.71
N CYS A 369 1.34 -29.33 -9.03
CA CYS A 369 0.22 -28.50 -9.49
C CYS A 369 -0.26 -27.47 -8.45
N LEU A 370 -0.23 -27.81 -7.15
CA LEU A 370 -0.61 -26.89 -6.08
C LEU A 370 0.47 -25.84 -5.80
N GLU A 371 1.74 -26.14 -6.06
CA GLU A 371 2.86 -25.20 -5.99
C GLU A 371 2.82 -24.19 -7.16
N ASP A 372 2.51 -24.66 -8.37
CA ASP A 372 2.36 -23.81 -9.58
C ASP A 372 1.17 -22.85 -9.50
N MET A 373 0.04 -23.28 -8.91
CA MET A 373 -1.09 -22.39 -8.66
C MET A 373 -0.82 -21.33 -7.58
N LYS A 374 0.18 -21.53 -6.71
CA LYS A 374 0.61 -20.52 -5.74
C LYS A 374 1.56 -19.48 -6.34
N GLN A 375 2.30 -19.84 -7.39
CA GLN A 375 3.24 -18.94 -8.06
C GLN A 375 2.61 -18.12 -9.20
N THR A 376 1.38 -18.44 -9.60
CA THR A 376 0.62 -17.72 -10.64
C THR A 376 -0.43 -16.79 -10.05
N THR A 377 0.00 -15.89 -9.16
CA THR A 377 -0.78 -14.68 -8.82
C THR A 377 0.07 -13.44 -9.13
N PRO A 378 -0.28 -12.60 -10.12
CA PRO A 378 0.37 -11.32 -10.30
C PRO A 378 -0.22 -10.30 -9.33
N PHE A 379 0.62 -9.36 -8.90
CA PHE A 379 0.39 -8.25 -7.96
C PHE A 379 0.69 -8.52 -6.47
N LYS A 380 1.98 -8.43 -6.13
CA LYS A 380 2.40 -7.59 -5.01
C LYS A 380 3.25 -6.46 -5.55
N SER A 381 2.68 -5.27 -5.54
CA SER A 381 3.37 -3.99 -5.61
C SER A 381 4.38 -3.88 -4.48
N ASP A 382 5.59 -3.46 -4.83
CA ASP A 382 6.60 -2.96 -3.93
C ASP A 382 6.01 -1.94 -2.95
N LEU A 383 6.22 -2.16 -1.65
CA LEU A 383 6.47 -1.06 -0.73
C LEU A 383 7.34 -1.58 0.42
N HIS A 384 8.56 -1.06 0.45
CA HIS A 384 9.55 -1.32 1.48
C HIS A 384 9.09 -0.78 2.85
N PHE A 385 9.34 -1.59 3.86
CA PHE A 385 9.31 -1.29 5.29
C PHE A 385 10.29 -0.17 5.69
N GLN A 386 9.83 0.73 6.56
CA GLN A 386 10.51 1.17 7.79
C GLN A 386 9.40 1.59 8.77
N ALA A 387 9.06 0.71 9.71
CA ALA A 387 9.55 0.73 11.10
C ALA A 387 9.04 1.97 11.88
N ASP A 388 8.02 1.77 12.72
CA ASP A 388 8.27 1.86 14.16
C ASP A 388 7.19 1.17 14.99
N GLN A 389 7.68 0.40 15.96
CA GLN A 389 6.93 -0.25 17.02
C GLN A 389 6.62 0.78 18.11
N SER A 390 5.35 0.89 18.54
CA SER A 390 5.03 0.96 19.96
C SER A 390 3.55 0.73 20.24
N LEU A 391 3.27 0.01 21.33
CA LEU A 391 1.98 -0.24 22.00
C LEU A 391 1.20 -1.51 21.61
N LEU A 392 1.72 -2.63 22.10
CA LEU A 392 0.92 -3.66 22.75
C LEU A 392 0.23 -3.08 24.00
N GLN A 393 -1.10 -3.14 24.07
CA GLN A 393 -1.74 -3.72 25.25
C GLN A 393 -3.13 -4.28 24.92
N GLN A 394 -3.29 -5.54 25.32
CA GLN A 394 -4.49 -6.35 25.19
C GLN A 394 -5.64 -5.77 26.03
N HIS A 395 -6.84 -5.69 25.46
CA HIS A 395 -8.06 -5.97 26.23
C HIS A 395 -9.05 -6.80 25.42
N SER A 396 -9.63 -7.72 26.15
CA SER A 396 -10.42 -8.86 25.75
C SER A 396 -11.85 -8.48 25.34
N LYS A 397 -12.39 -9.30 24.43
CA LYS A 397 -13.78 -9.72 24.31
C LYS A 397 -14.81 -8.91 25.12
N LYS A 398 -15.36 -7.85 24.53
CA LYS A 398 -16.79 -7.52 24.66
C LYS A 398 -17.32 -7.04 23.31
N LYS A 399 -18.28 -7.80 22.78
CA LYS A 399 -19.18 -7.36 21.71
C LYS A 399 -19.89 -6.09 22.20
N LEU A 400 -19.44 -4.93 21.74
CA LEU A 400 -20.27 -3.75 21.63
C LEU A 400 -20.37 -3.47 20.14
N LEU A 401 -21.59 -3.58 19.62
CA LEU A 401 -21.93 -3.14 18.27
C LEU A 401 -21.51 -1.67 18.15
N SER A 402 -20.43 -1.40 17.42
CA SER A 402 -20.15 -0.05 16.93
C SER A 402 -21.29 0.35 16.00
N PRO A 403 -21.83 1.58 16.11
CA PRO A 403 -22.78 2.08 15.13
C PRO A 403 -22.12 2.10 13.74
N PRO A 404 -22.89 1.96 12.65
CA PRO A 404 -22.34 2.00 11.30
C PRO A 404 -21.61 3.33 11.07
N THR A 405 -20.42 3.24 10.50
CA THR A 405 -19.51 4.37 10.21
C THR A 405 -20.17 5.50 9.39
N SER A 406 -21.31 5.23 8.72
CA SER A 406 -22.08 6.25 8.01
C SER A 406 -22.81 7.24 8.91
N ALA A 407 -23.27 6.83 10.10
CA ALA A 407 -24.00 7.74 11.00
C ALA A 407 -23.08 8.82 11.60
N ARG A 408 -21.86 8.41 11.98
CA ARG A 408 -20.84 9.31 12.55
C ARG A 408 -20.28 10.26 11.50
N ASN A 409 -20.12 9.82 10.26
CA ASN A 409 -19.68 10.67 9.15
C ASN A 409 -20.75 11.70 8.77
N ASN A 410 -22.03 11.30 8.72
CA ASN A 410 -23.13 12.23 8.46
C ASN A 410 -23.28 13.30 9.55
N GLU A 411 -23.08 12.94 10.82
CA GLU A 411 -23.12 13.89 11.93
C GLU A 411 -21.95 14.88 11.88
N THR A 412 -20.77 14.42 11.49
CA THR A 412 -19.58 15.26 11.35
C THR A 412 -19.71 16.22 10.17
N GLU A 413 -20.25 15.76 9.04
CA GLU A 413 -20.53 16.58 7.86
C GLU A 413 -21.61 17.64 8.16
N TYR A 414 -22.64 17.28 8.94
CA TYR A 414 -23.66 18.21 9.40
C TYR A 414 -23.10 19.28 10.34
N GLN A 415 -22.22 18.91 11.28
CA GLN A 415 -21.55 19.86 12.18
C GLN A 415 -20.62 20.82 11.43
N LEU A 416 -19.84 20.32 10.46
CA LEU A 416 -18.98 21.15 9.61
C LEU A 416 -19.79 22.12 8.75
N LYS A 417 -20.94 21.67 8.23
CA LYS A 417 -21.85 22.53 7.46
C LYS A 417 -22.42 23.66 8.32
N GLN A 418 -22.89 23.37 9.54
CA GLN A 418 -23.39 24.42 10.45
C GLN A 418 -22.30 25.44 10.82
N LEU A 419 -21.08 24.98 11.09
CA LEU A 419 -19.96 25.86 11.40
C LEU A 419 -19.58 26.74 10.21
N ASN A 420 -19.63 26.20 8.99
CA ASN A 420 -19.35 26.96 7.78
C ASN A 420 -20.44 28.00 7.49
N ASP A 421 -21.71 27.65 7.67
CA ASP A 421 -22.84 28.59 7.52
C ASP A 421 -22.72 29.75 8.54
N ARG A 422 -22.34 29.45 9.79
CA ARG A 422 -22.11 30.46 10.83
C ARG A 422 -20.88 31.32 10.55
N TYR A 423 -19.81 30.73 10.02
CA TYR A 423 -18.61 31.44 9.59
C TYR A 423 -18.93 32.46 8.49
N GLU A 424 -19.67 32.06 7.45
CA GLU A 424 -20.10 32.96 6.39
C GLU A 424 -20.97 34.11 6.90
N GLN A 425 -21.90 33.84 7.82
CA GLN A 425 -22.76 34.87 8.41
C GLN A 425 -21.93 35.91 9.18
N LEU A 426 -20.95 35.48 9.98
CA LEU A 426 -20.06 36.37 10.73
C LEU A 426 -19.15 37.19 9.81
N ILE A 427 -18.68 36.64 8.69
CA ILE A 427 -17.95 37.43 7.70
C ILE A 427 -18.84 38.52 7.08
N ARG A 428 -20.07 38.19 6.69
CA ARG A 428 -21.03 39.17 6.16
C ARG A 428 -21.38 40.24 7.20
N GLN A 429 -21.47 39.87 8.48
CA GLN A 429 -21.68 40.80 9.59
C GLN A 429 -20.46 41.71 9.79
N ALA A 430 -19.23 41.17 9.79
CA ALA A 430 -17.99 41.95 9.93
C ALA A 430 -17.77 42.96 8.80
N GLN A 431 -18.27 42.67 7.60
CA GLN A 431 -18.22 43.58 6.45
C GLN A 431 -19.16 44.77 6.59
N LYS A 432 -20.29 44.60 7.27
CA LYS A 432 -21.29 45.65 7.51
C LYS A 432 -21.05 46.42 8.82
N GLU A 433 -20.26 45.84 9.73
CA GLU A 433 -20.02 46.42 11.05
C GLU A 433 -18.97 47.53 11.03
N SER A 434 -19.39 48.70 11.52
CA SER A 434 -18.58 49.91 11.64
C SER A 434 -18.00 50.12 13.04
N ASP A 435 -18.62 49.53 14.08
CA ASP A 435 -18.11 49.63 15.45
C ASP A 435 -16.88 48.72 15.64
N PHE A 436 -15.75 49.31 16.03
CA PHE A 436 -14.49 48.61 16.24
C PHE A 436 -14.58 47.53 17.32
N LYS A 437 -15.36 47.76 18.39
CA LYS A 437 -15.53 46.78 19.48
C LYS A 437 -16.30 45.55 19.01
N GLN A 438 -17.39 45.76 18.26
CA GLN A 438 -18.18 44.67 17.69
C GLN A 438 -17.41 43.92 16.61
N LYS A 439 -16.62 44.62 15.79
CA LYS A 439 -15.73 44.00 14.80
C LYS A 439 -14.64 43.14 15.43
N ALA A 440 -14.09 43.56 16.57
CA ALA A 440 -13.14 42.76 17.34
C ALA A 440 -13.80 41.50 17.95
N GLN A 441 -15.04 41.63 18.45
CA GLN A 441 -15.83 40.50 18.94
C GLN A 441 -16.12 39.48 17.82
N ILE A 442 -16.54 39.94 16.65
CA ILE A 442 -16.78 39.07 15.49
C ILE A 442 -15.50 38.36 15.03
N ARG A 443 -14.35 39.04 15.06
CA ARG A 443 -13.04 38.40 14.76
C ARG A 443 -12.70 37.30 15.75
N LYS A 444 -12.99 37.49 17.03
CA LYS A 444 -12.79 36.46 18.05
C LYS A 444 -13.67 35.24 17.77
N GLU A 445 -14.95 35.44 17.46
CA GLU A 445 -15.87 34.35 17.14
C GLU A 445 -15.49 33.61 15.84
N LEU A 446 -14.95 34.30 14.83
CA LEU A 446 -14.41 33.67 13.62
C LEU A 446 -13.21 32.76 13.90
N LEU A 447 -12.34 33.17 14.83
CA LEU A 447 -11.20 32.35 15.28
C LEU A 447 -11.66 31.12 16.07
N ASP A 448 -12.64 31.28 16.96
CA ASP A 448 -13.22 30.17 17.72
C ASP A 448 -13.88 29.13 16.79
N ILE A 449 -14.55 29.55 15.71
CA ILE A 449 -15.11 28.64 14.71
C ILE A 449 -14.00 27.93 13.93
N ALA A 450 -12.93 28.63 13.54
CA ALA A 450 -11.80 28.02 12.84
C ALA A 450 -11.12 26.94 13.71
N GLU A 451 -11.03 27.17 15.02
CA GLU A 451 -10.51 26.19 15.98
C GLU A 451 -11.45 24.99 16.13
N GLN A 452 -12.77 25.21 16.20
CA GLN A 452 -13.77 24.12 16.24
C GLN A 452 -13.74 23.24 14.98
N ILE A 453 -13.61 23.84 13.79
CA ILE A 453 -13.48 23.10 12.52
C ILE A 453 -12.20 22.25 12.52
N LYS A 454 -11.09 22.81 13.01
CA LYS A 454 -9.81 22.11 13.12
C LYS A 454 -9.88 20.92 14.09
N ASP A 455 -10.58 21.08 15.22
CA ASP A 455 -10.77 20.02 16.20
C ASP A 455 -11.71 18.91 15.71
N ILE A 456 -12.70 19.24 14.89
CA ILE A 456 -13.56 18.25 14.24
C ILE A 456 -12.76 17.44 13.21
N ASN A 457 -11.96 18.11 12.38
CA ASN A 457 -11.12 17.43 11.37
C ASN A 457 -9.99 16.59 11.99
N ARG A 458 -9.56 16.89 13.22
CA ARG A 458 -8.59 16.07 13.98
C ARG A 458 -9.20 14.81 14.61
N LYS A 459 -10.52 14.76 14.75
CA LYS A 459 -11.27 13.65 15.37
C LYS A 459 -11.82 12.66 14.34
N GLN A 460 -11.71 12.97 13.04
CA GLN A 460 -11.82 12.03 11.91
C GLN A 460 -10.49 11.28 11.77
#